data_AF-A0A6G3XBM0-F1
#
_entry.id   AF-A0A6G3XBM0-F1
#
_cell.length_a   1.000
_cell.length_b   1.000
_cell.length_c   1.000
_cell.angle_alpha   90.00
_cell.angle_beta   90.00
_cell.angle_gamma   90.00
#
_symmetry.space_group_name_H-M   'P 1'
#
loop_
_entity.id
_entity.type
_entity.pdbx_description
1 polymer ?
#
loop_
_entity_poly.entity_id
_entity_poly.type
_entity_poly.pdbx_seq_one_letter_code
_entity_poly.pdbx_strand_id
1 'polypeptide(L)'
;LRASRVREVVVLGRRGPEDAAYTRSELLALKHLPGVELVVDDHDPRTGAAIDASGAGGRAGLLQGLARMRTDGAAPTTSAGAARRIVFRFHSEPVEVLGEGAARTVRVTDGGGGTADLAAGMLLRAIGYRGLPVPGLPFDEASGTVPHEGG
;
A
#
# COMPACT_ATOMS: atom_id res chain seq x y z
N LEU A 1 -6.31 7.27 19.17
CA LEU A 1 -5.19 7.68 18.29
C LEU A 1 -4.23 8.73 18.88
N ARG A 2 -4.61 9.56 19.87
CA ARG A 2 -3.72 10.60 20.44
C ARG A 2 -2.38 10.08 20.99
N ALA A 3 -2.35 8.84 21.49
CA ALA A 3 -1.14 8.17 21.98
C ALA A 3 -0.40 7.32 20.91
N SER A 4 -0.75 7.44 19.63
CA SER A 4 -0.17 6.60 18.58
C SER A 4 1.33 6.85 18.40
N ARG A 5 2.08 5.75 18.44
CA ARG A 5 3.53 5.72 18.18
C ARG A 5 3.87 5.45 16.70
N VAL A 6 2.87 5.29 15.84
CA VAL A 6 3.09 5.07 14.40
C VAL A 6 3.72 6.34 13.79
N ARG A 7 4.82 6.14 13.06
CA ARG A 7 5.56 7.19 12.34
C ARG A 7 5.67 6.92 10.85
N GLU A 8 5.49 5.68 10.43
CA GLU A 8 5.50 5.26 9.04
C GLU A 8 4.36 4.28 8.79
N VAL A 9 3.72 4.43 7.63
CA VAL A 9 2.80 3.44 7.07
C VAL A 9 3.31 3.09 5.68
N VAL A 10 3.64 1.83 5.45
CA VAL A 10 3.99 1.33 4.12
C VAL A 10 2.76 0.69 3.49
N VAL A 11 2.29 1.28 2.40
CA VAL A 11 1.17 0.80 1.59
C VAL A 11 1.74 -0.10 0.50
N LEU A 12 1.53 -1.40 0.65
CA LEU A 12 1.98 -2.41 -0.31
C LEU A 12 0.97 -2.54 -1.45
N GLY A 13 1.44 -2.28 -2.68
CA GLY A 13 0.73 -2.56 -3.91
C GLY A 13 1.37 -3.74 -4.62
N ARG A 14 0.61 -4.82 -4.83
CA ARG A 14 1.12 -5.99 -5.56
C ARG A 14 1.44 -5.74 -7.04
N ARG A 15 0.71 -4.80 -7.64
CA ARG A 15 0.87 -4.36 -9.03
C ARG A 15 1.49 -2.95 -9.06
N GLY A 16 1.64 -2.39 -10.26
CA GLY A 16 2.19 -1.06 -10.47
C GLY A 16 1.25 0.08 -10.04
N PRO A 17 1.76 1.32 -10.00
CA PRO A 17 0.98 2.52 -9.65
C PRO A 17 -0.20 2.81 -10.62
N GLU A 18 -0.14 2.33 -11.86
CA GLU A 18 -1.23 2.38 -12.85
C GLU A 18 -2.48 1.59 -12.41
N ASP A 19 -2.26 0.54 -11.63
CA ASP A 19 -3.26 -0.41 -11.16
C ASP A 19 -3.83 -0.08 -9.78
N ALA A 20 -3.40 1.04 -9.19
CA ALA A 20 -3.81 1.45 -7.87
C ALA A 20 -5.33 1.71 -7.81
N ALA A 21 -5.95 1.28 -6.70
CA ALA A 21 -7.41 1.36 -6.52
C ALA A 21 -7.89 2.63 -5.81
N TYR A 22 -6.97 3.52 -5.38
CA TYR A 22 -7.37 4.81 -4.82
C TYR A 22 -8.00 5.72 -5.88
N THR A 23 -8.88 6.59 -5.42
CA THR A 23 -9.42 7.68 -6.23
C THR A 23 -8.48 8.89 -6.25
N ARG A 24 -8.66 9.77 -7.22
CA ARG A 24 -7.93 11.04 -7.30
C ARG A 24 -8.16 11.91 -6.06
N SER A 25 -9.40 12.03 -5.60
CA SER A 25 -9.76 12.85 -4.44
C SER A 25 -9.09 12.35 -3.16
N GLU A 26 -9.03 11.04 -2.94
CA GLU A 26 -8.37 10.46 -1.77
C GLU A 26 -6.87 10.74 -1.76
N LEU A 27 -6.18 10.53 -2.89
CA LEU A 27 -4.73 10.79 -2.96
C LEU A 27 -4.43 12.29 -2.84
N LEU A 28 -5.26 13.17 -3.43
CA LEU A 28 -5.13 14.61 -3.23
C LEU A 28 -5.35 15.03 -1.78
N ALA A 29 -6.32 14.42 -1.08
CA ALA A 29 -6.52 14.68 0.35
C ALA A 29 -5.29 14.28 1.17
N LEU A 30 -4.66 13.14 0.85
CA LEU A 30 -3.41 12.71 1.51
C LEU A 30 -2.26 13.70 1.27
N LYS A 31 -2.12 14.26 0.06
CA LYS A 31 -1.06 15.26 -0.24
C LYS A 31 -1.17 16.53 0.61
N HIS A 32 -2.37 16.87 1.06
CA HIS A 32 -2.62 18.05 1.89
C HIS A 32 -2.74 17.72 3.37
N LEU A 33 -2.45 16.48 3.78
CA LEU A 33 -2.57 16.04 5.16
C LEU A 33 -1.46 16.67 6.02
N PRO A 34 -1.78 17.51 7.03
CA PRO A 34 -0.76 18.23 7.80
C PRO A 34 0.16 17.29 8.57
N GLY A 35 1.47 17.52 8.48
CA GLY A 35 2.49 16.78 9.23
C GLY A 35 2.75 15.35 8.72
N VAL A 36 2.25 15.01 7.53
CA VAL A 36 2.48 13.72 6.86
C VAL A 36 3.19 13.94 5.53
N GLU A 37 4.31 13.25 5.36
CA GLU A 37 5.05 13.19 4.10
C GLU A 37 4.57 11.99 3.28
N LEU A 38 4.32 12.17 1.98
CA LEU A 38 4.07 11.06 1.06
C LEU A 38 5.33 10.77 0.25
N VAL A 39 5.71 9.50 0.21
CA VAL A 39 6.93 9.04 -0.46
C VAL A 39 6.60 7.83 -1.32
N VAL A 40 7.31 7.67 -2.43
CA VAL A 40 7.27 6.47 -3.26
C VAL A 40 8.54 5.65 -2.99
N ASP A 41 8.34 4.36 -2.74
CA ASP A 41 9.46 3.43 -2.62
C ASP A 41 10.06 3.12 -4.00
N ASP A 42 11.38 3.23 -4.15
CA ASP A 42 12.09 3.05 -5.42
C ASP A 42 12.84 1.72 -5.55
N HIS A 43 12.56 0.72 -4.70
CA HIS A 43 13.20 -0.61 -4.79
C HIS A 43 13.02 -1.27 -6.16
N ASP A 44 11.90 -0.98 -6.85
CA ASP A 44 11.61 -1.46 -8.20
C ASP A 44 11.61 -0.29 -9.20
N PRO A 45 12.54 -0.28 -10.18
CA PRO A 45 12.67 0.81 -11.14
C PRO A 45 11.44 0.98 -12.04
N ARG A 46 10.61 -0.06 -12.22
CA ARG A 46 9.36 0.02 -12.99
C ARG A 46 8.40 1.03 -12.40
N THR A 47 8.37 1.18 -11.07
CA THR A 47 7.52 2.13 -10.38
C THR A 47 7.82 3.57 -10.80
N GLY A 48 9.10 3.96 -10.75
CA GLY A 48 9.53 5.31 -11.12
C GLY A 48 9.23 5.61 -12.59
N ALA A 49 9.53 4.66 -13.48
CA ALA A 49 9.26 4.76 -14.91
C ALA A 49 7.76 4.91 -15.22
N ALA A 50 6.90 4.15 -14.55
CA ALA A 50 5.45 4.24 -14.73
C ALA A 50 4.89 5.60 -14.29
N ILE A 51 5.42 6.17 -13.21
CA ILE A 51 5.05 7.51 -12.73
C ILE A 51 5.52 8.59 -13.72
N ASP A 52 6.76 8.51 -14.19
CA ASP A 52 7.35 9.51 -15.09
C ASP A 52 6.71 9.50 -16.48
N ALA A 53 6.36 8.32 -16.99
CA ALA A 53 5.69 8.17 -18.28
C ALA A 53 4.19 8.49 -18.25
N SER A 54 3.60 8.68 -17.06
CA SER A 54 2.16 8.88 -16.93
C SER A 54 1.72 10.26 -17.42
N GLY A 55 0.80 10.29 -18.39
CA GLY A 55 0.20 11.52 -18.88
C GLY A 55 -0.81 12.15 -17.91
N ALA A 56 -1.21 13.39 -18.22
CA ALA A 56 -2.22 14.14 -17.45
C ALA A 56 -3.56 13.37 -17.42
N GLY A 57 -3.84 12.72 -16.29
CA GLY A 57 -5.06 11.90 -16.12
C GLY A 57 -4.80 10.51 -15.56
N GLY A 58 -3.60 9.96 -15.77
CA GLY A 58 -3.22 8.63 -15.28
C GLY A 58 -3.12 8.54 -13.75
N ARG A 59 -3.45 7.37 -13.19
CA ARG A 59 -3.36 7.14 -11.73
C ARG A 59 -1.93 7.24 -11.21
N ALA A 60 -0.96 6.72 -11.97
CA ALA A 60 0.45 6.80 -11.63
C ALA A 60 0.94 8.26 -11.62
N GLY A 61 0.45 9.10 -12.54
CA GLY A 61 0.76 10.53 -12.61
C GLY A 61 0.36 11.30 -11.35
N LEU A 62 -0.58 10.80 -10.55
CA LEU A 62 -0.93 11.42 -9.27
C LEU A 62 0.22 11.36 -8.25
N LEU A 63 1.17 10.45 -8.42
CA LEU A 63 2.36 10.33 -7.55
C LEU A 63 3.55 11.17 -8.06
N GLN A 64 3.42 11.87 -9.19
CA GLN A 64 4.44 12.79 -9.67
C GLN A 64 4.72 13.89 -8.64
N GLY A 65 6.00 14.26 -8.53
CA GLY A 65 6.49 15.24 -7.57
C GLY A 65 6.64 14.74 -6.13
N LEU A 66 6.24 13.49 -5.82
CA LEU A 66 6.57 12.89 -4.53
C LEU A 66 8.05 12.49 -4.49
N ALA A 67 8.64 12.57 -3.30
CA ALA A 67 9.99 12.06 -3.08
C ALA A 67 10.04 10.56 -3.38
N ARG A 68 11.18 10.10 -3.89
CA ARG A 68 11.49 8.69 -4.12
C ARG A 68 12.60 8.29 -3.16
N MET A 69 12.42 7.17 -2.46
CA MET A 69 13.43 6.65 -1.55
C MET A 69 13.34 5.15 -1.44
N ARG A 70 14.41 4.51 -0.98
CA ARG A 70 14.40 3.08 -0.70
C ARG A 70 14.00 2.81 0.75
N THR A 71 13.04 1.93 0.98
CA THR A 71 12.71 1.46 2.34
C THR A 71 13.43 0.14 2.60
N ASP A 72 14.58 0.21 3.26
CA ASP A 72 15.47 -0.93 3.52
C ASP A 72 15.37 -1.49 4.95
N GLY A 73 14.18 -1.40 5.56
CA GLY A 73 13.95 -1.91 6.93
C GLY A 73 14.66 -1.13 8.06
N ALA A 74 15.37 -0.05 7.72
CA ALA A 74 15.96 0.88 8.67
C ALA A 74 14.88 1.73 9.36
N ALA A 75 15.22 2.31 10.52
CA ALA A 75 14.32 3.20 11.24
C ALA A 75 13.94 4.42 10.37
N PRO A 76 12.66 4.84 10.39
CA PRO A 76 12.20 5.91 9.51
C PRO A 76 12.86 7.26 9.86
N THR A 77 13.70 7.80 8.96
CA THR A 77 14.16 9.21 8.93
C THR A 77 13.21 10.15 8.15
N THR A 78 12.39 10.96 8.81
CA THR A 78 11.51 11.93 8.11
C THR A 78 12.26 13.21 7.73
N SER A 79 11.82 13.88 6.66
CA SER A 79 12.32 15.22 6.31
C SER A 79 12.03 16.23 7.44
N ALA A 80 12.86 17.26 7.58
CA ALA A 80 12.71 18.28 8.62
C ALA A 80 11.30 18.91 8.58
N GLY A 81 10.50 18.68 9.63
CA GLY A 81 9.14 19.21 9.77
C GLY A 81 8.01 18.18 9.59
N ALA A 82 8.24 17.03 8.95
CA ALA A 82 7.26 15.95 8.89
C ALA A 82 7.38 15.04 10.12
N ALA A 83 6.28 14.86 10.85
CA ALA A 83 6.25 13.99 12.03
C ALA A 83 5.95 12.53 11.67
N ARG A 84 5.40 12.27 10.48
CA ARG A 84 4.96 10.97 10.00
C ARG A 84 5.13 10.88 8.48
N ARG A 85 5.16 9.66 7.95
CA ARG A 85 5.13 9.42 6.50
C ARG A 85 4.19 8.30 6.10
N ILE A 86 3.78 8.32 4.83
CA ILE A 86 3.16 7.20 4.13
C ILE A 86 4.03 6.88 2.92
N VAL A 87 4.46 5.63 2.83
CA VAL A 87 5.28 5.12 1.72
C VAL A 87 4.41 4.28 0.81
N PHE A 88 4.37 4.60 -0.48
CA PHE A 88 3.75 3.76 -1.50
C PHE A 88 4.79 2.83 -2.09
N ARG A 89 4.65 1.52 -1.87
CA ARG A 89 5.57 0.50 -2.37
C ARG A 89 4.84 -0.45 -3.31
N PHE A 90 5.07 -0.29 -4.61
CA PHE A 90 4.43 -1.07 -5.68
C PHE A 90 5.24 -2.30 -6.06
N HIS A 91 4.67 -3.22 -6.84
CA HIS A 91 5.29 -4.52 -7.18
C HIS A 91 5.77 -5.35 -5.98
N SER A 92 5.12 -5.15 -4.82
CA SER A 92 5.52 -5.74 -3.55
C SER A 92 4.33 -6.40 -2.86
N GLU A 93 4.43 -7.72 -2.69
CA GLU A 93 3.42 -8.58 -2.07
C GLU A 93 3.93 -9.08 -0.71
N PRO A 94 3.10 -9.08 0.35
CA PRO A 94 3.46 -9.72 1.61
C PRO A 94 3.49 -11.24 1.44
N VAL A 95 4.63 -11.85 1.81
CA VAL A 95 4.89 -13.30 1.73
C VAL A 95 4.70 -13.94 3.11
N GLU A 96 5.22 -13.31 4.16
CA GLU A 96 5.25 -13.88 5.50
C GLU A 96 5.22 -12.78 6.57
N VAL A 97 4.55 -13.03 7.70
CA VAL A 97 4.59 -12.17 8.88
C VAL A 97 5.40 -12.86 9.95
N LEU A 98 6.50 -12.22 10.36
CA LEU A 98 7.45 -12.76 11.30
C LEU A 98 7.31 -12.04 12.66
N GLY A 99 7.40 -12.83 13.74
CA GLY A 99 7.40 -12.36 15.11
C GLY A 99 6.76 -13.35 16.08
N GLU A 100 7.15 -13.27 17.35
CA GLU A 100 6.61 -14.13 18.41
C GLU A 100 5.44 -13.41 19.11
N GLY A 101 4.22 -13.93 18.92
CA GLY A 101 3.00 -13.39 19.54
C GLY A 101 2.50 -12.05 18.97
N ALA A 102 3.33 -11.33 18.22
CA ALA A 102 2.98 -10.10 17.51
C ALA A 102 3.87 -9.89 16.28
N ALA A 103 3.35 -9.18 15.27
CA ALA A 103 4.13 -8.81 14.09
C ALA A 103 5.33 -7.95 14.47
N ARG A 104 6.50 -8.31 13.94
CA ARG A 104 7.75 -7.53 14.06
C ARG A 104 8.33 -7.19 12.70
N THR A 105 8.18 -8.12 11.77
CA THR A 105 8.68 -7.99 10.41
C THR A 105 7.63 -8.55 9.45
N VAL A 106 7.48 -7.91 8.29
CA VAL A 106 6.71 -8.43 7.17
C VAL A 106 7.69 -8.68 6.04
N ARG A 107 7.85 -9.94 5.64
CA ARG A 107 8.60 -10.32 4.45
C ARG A 107 7.75 -10.03 3.22
N VAL A 108 8.32 -9.34 2.26
CA VAL A 108 7.67 -8.92 1.03
C VAL A 108 8.49 -9.32 -0.19
N THR A 109 7.87 -9.38 -1.37
CA THR A 109 8.61 -9.49 -2.63
C THR A 109 9.38 -8.19 -2.92
N ASP A 110 10.55 -8.32 -3.57
CA ASP A 110 11.45 -7.21 -3.90
C ASP A 110 11.34 -6.74 -5.37
N GLY A 111 10.31 -7.18 -6.10
CA GLY A 111 10.11 -6.85 -7.51
C GLY A 111 11.04 -7.57 -8.50
N GLY A 112 12.19 -8.10 -8.04
CA GLY A 112 13.22 -8.77 -8.84
C GLY A 112 13.21 -10.31 -8.76
N GLY A 113 12.22 -10.89 -8.08
CA GLY A 113 12.10 -12.34 -7.87
C GLY A 113 12.69 -12.83 -6.53
N GLY A 114 13.19 -11.91 -5.70
CA GLY A 114 13.62 -12.18 -4.33
C GLY A 114 12.61 -11.67 -3.30
N THR A 115 13.06 -11.62 -2.05
CA THR A 115 12.28 -11.09 -0.93
C THR A 115 13.11 -10.10 -0.11
N ALA A 116 12.43 -9.13 0.48
CA ALA A 116 12.99 -8.18 1.43
C ALA A 116 12.16 -8.16 2.72
N ASP A 117 12.78 -7.79 3.83
CA ASP A 117 12.13 -7.74 5.13
C ASP A 117 11.84 -6.28 5.52
N LEU A 118 10.57 -5.99 5.86
CA LEU A 118 10.14 -4.68 6.35
C LEU A 118 9.84 -4.76 7.85
N ALA A 119 10.52 -3.94 8.65
CA ALA A 119 10.20 -3.82 10.07
C ALA A 119 8.81 -3.20 10.26
N ALA A 120 7.88 -3.96 10.84
CA ALA A 120 6.50 -3.53 11.02
C ALA A 120 5.88 -4.17 12.27
N GLY A 121 5.43 -3.31 13.19
CA GLY A 121 4.74 -3.74 14.42
C GLY A 121 3.25 -4.06 14.24
N MET A 122 2.71 -3.84 13.04
CA MET A 122 1.30 -4.04 12.73
C MET A 122 1.13 -4.29 11.22
N LEU A 123 0.23 -5.20 10.86
CA LEU A 123 -0.18 -5.44 9.48
C LEU A 123 -1.71 -5.29 9.37
N LEU A 124 -2.16 -4.50 8.41
CA LEU A 124 -3.57 -4.35 8.06
C LEU A 124 -3.79 -4.85 6.63
N ARG A 125 -4.75 -5.76 6.44
CA ARG A 125 -5.14 -6.25 5.11
C ARG A 125 -6.29 -5.40 4.58
N ALA A 126 -6.06 -4.68 3.49
CA ALA A 126 -7.04 -3.86 2.80
C ALA A 126 -7.16 -4.28 1.32
N ILE A 127 -7.47 -5.56 1.08
CA ILE A 127 -7.46 -6.21 -0.24
C ILE A 127 -8.86 -6.54 -0.78
N GLY A 128 -9.88 -5.84 -0.26
CA GLY A 128 -11.29 -6.11 -0.55
C GLY A 128 -11.97 -6.93 0.54
N TYR A 129 -13.30 -6.97 0.46
CA TYR A 129 -14.15 -7.77 1.34
C TYR A 129 -14.66 -8.99 0.59
N ARG A 130 -15.02 -10.04 1.34
CA ARG A 130 -15.67 -11.23 0.83
C ARG A 130 -16.99 -11.41 1.58
N GLY A 131 -18.07 -11.65 0.84
CA GLY A 131 -19.37 -11.94 1.44
C GLY A 131 -19.36 -13.24 2.22
N LEU A 132 -20.32 -13.38 3.14
CA LEU A 132 -20.57 -14.62 3.87
C LEU A 132 -21.91 -15.21 3.43
N PRO A 133 -22.04 -16.54 3.38
CA PRO A 133 -23.31 -17.17 3.03
C PRO A 133 -24.40 -16.78 4.03
N VAL A 134 -25.60 -16.52 3.51
CA VAL A 134 -26.78 -16.19 4.30
C VAL A 134 -27.72 -17.40 4.30
N PRO A 135 -28.15 -17.91 5.48
CA PRO A 135 -29.07 -19.05 5.54
C PRO A 135 -30.33 -18.82 4.70
N GLY A 136 -30.64 -19.78 3.84
CA GLY A 136 -31.82 -19.74 2.96
C GLY A 136 -31.60 -19.07 1.60
N LEU A 137 -30.39 -18.57 1.30
CA LEU A 137 -30.04 -18.02 -0.02
C LEU A 137 -28.97 -18.88 -0.73
N PRO A 138 -29.00 -18.95 -2.07
CA PRO A 138 -27.88 -19.48 -2.83
C PRO A 138 -26.64 -18.59 -2.63
N PHE A 139 -25.46 -19.20 -2.66
CA PHE A 139 -24.19 -18.50 -2.49
C PHE A 139 -23.14 -19.08 -3.44
N ASP A 140 -22.45 -18.21 -4.18
CA ASP A 140 -21.31 -18.58 -5.01
C ASP A 140 -20.02 -18.43 -4.20
N GLU A 141 -19.39 -19.55 -3.87
CA GLU A 141 -18.13 -19.59 -3.12
C GLU A 141 -16.93 -19.03 -3.89
N ALA A 142 -16.98 -18.96 -5.22
CA ALA A 142 -15.86 -18.42 -6.00
C ALA A 142 -15.83 -16.88 -5.91
N SER A 143 -16.97 -16.22 -6.15
CA SER A 143 -17.07 -14.77 -6.08
C SER A 143 -17.38 -14.23 -4.69
N GLY A 144 -17.90 -15.07 -3.78
CA GLY A 144 -18.34 -14.67 -2.45
C GLY A 144 -19.60 -13.81 -2.46
N THR A 145 -20.52 -14.08 -3.40
CA THR A 145 -21.74 -13.29 -3.63
C THR A 145 -23.00 -14.17 -3.69
N VAL A 146 -24.17 -13.55 -3.54
CA VAL A 146 -25.46 -14.19 -3.83
C VAL A 146 -25.74 -14.01 -5.32
N PRO A 147 -25.99 -15.10 -6.10
CA PRO A 147 -26.29 -14.99 -7.52
C PRO A 147 -27.52 -14.11 -7.81
N HIS A 148 -27.46 -13.29 -8.85
CA HIS A 148 -28.52 -12.38 -9.26
C HIS A 148 -28.48 -12.15 -10.78
N GLU A 149 -29.58 -11.68 -11.37
CA GLU A 149 -29.64 -11.24 -12.76
C GLU A 149 -29.74 -9.70 -12.81
N GLY A 150 -28.73 -9.04 -13.40
CA GLY A 150 -28.79 -7.62 -13.75
C GLY A 150 -28.06 -6.61 -12.86
N GLY A 151 -27.34 -7.04 -11.82
CA GLY A 151 -26.72 -6.09 -10.86
C GLY A 151 -27.43 -6.07 -9.53
#